data_AF-A0A661QYM1-F1
#
_entry.id   AF-A0A661QYM1-F1
#
_cell.length_a   1.000
_cell.length_b   1.000
_cell.length_c   1.000
_cell.angle_alpha   90.00
_cell.angle_beta   90.00
_cell.angle_gamma   90.00
#
_symmetry.space_group_name_H-M   'P 1'
#
loop_
_entity.id
_entity.type
_entity.pdbx_description
1 polymer ?
#
loop_
_entity_poly.entity_id
_entity_poly.type
_entity_poly.pdbx_seq_one_letter_code
_entity_poly.pdbx_strand_id
1 'polypeptide(L)'
;RIGTGAYDTLKQRYGRQVIGIDFDEERVSSHIKQGRKVIHADASDDDFWQRGMTAPQQINLGLLAMSHGANLSAAKKISAFPRIGTLAAIAQYEDEIDPLKEAGVDLVLDIYAEAGAGFSDHVCQIIAPKKTI
;
A
#
# COMPACT_ATOMS: atom_id res chain seq x y z
N ARG A 1 7.13 0.95 7.52
CA ARG A 1 8.01 1.94 6.83
C ARG A 1 7.52 2.22 5.41
N ILE A 2 7.51 1.24 4.49
CA ILE A 2 7.02 1.44 3.12
C ILE A 2 5.55 1.87 3.11
N GLY A 3 4.68 1.12 3.80
CA GLY A 3 3.26 1.49 3.94
C GLY A 3 3.04 2.88 4.56
N THR A 4 3.91 3.31 5.48
CA THR A 4 3.85 4.66 6.07
C THR A 4 4.18 5.75 5.05
N GLY A 5 5.24 5.56 4.25
CA GLY A 5 5.61 6.50 3.19
C GLY A 5 4.52 6.59 2.12
N ALA A 6 4.00 5.44 1.68
CA ALA A 6 2.88 5.38 0.74
C ALA A 6 1.63 6.10 1.30
N TYR A 7 1.27 5.86 2.57
CA TYR A 7 0.16 6.54 3.23
C TYR A 7 0.32 8.05 3.21
N ASP A 8 1.50 8.57 3.57
CA ASP A 8 1.75 10.00 3.65
C ASP A 8 1.70 10.66 2.26
N THR A 9 2.31 10.03 1.25
CA THR A 9 2.24 10.49 -0.15
C THR A 9 0.80 10.49 -0.67
N LEU A 10 0.03 9.42 -0.43
CA LEU A 10 -1.38 9.36 -0.84
C LEU A 10 -2.22 10.40 -0.09
N LYS A 11 -1.98 10.61 1.21
CA LYS A 11 -2.70 11.60 2.01
C LYS A 11 -2.43 13.02 1.52
N GLN A 12 -1.22 13.32 1.05
CA GLN A 12 -0.93 14.62 0.43
C GLN A 12 -1.71 14.82 -0.87
N ARG A 13 -1.91 13.76 -1.67
CA ARG A 13 -2.57 13.83 -2.98
C ARG A 13 -4.10 13.75 -2.91
N TYR A 14 -4.65 12.94 -2.00
CA TYR A 14 -6.07 12.58 -1.92
C TYR A 14 -6.72 12.96 -0.57
N GLY A 15 -5.97 13.59 0.34
CA GLY A 15 -6.48 14.07 1.61
C GLY A 15 -6.90 12.96 2.56
N ARG A 16 -8.09 13.09 3.16
CA ARG A 16 -8.58 12.25 4.26
C ARG A 16 -9.19 10.91 3.81
N GLN A 17 -9.08 10.57 2.53
CA GLN A 17 -9.65 9.36 1.94
C GLN A 17 -8.74 8.13 2.05
N VAL A 18 -7.58 8.27 2.72
CA VAL A 18 -6.61 7.18 2.91
C VAL A 18 -6.79 6.53 4.28
N ILE A 19 -6.89 5.20 4.28
CA ILE A 19 -6.97 4.35 5.47
C ILE A 19 -5.77 3.39 5.44
N GLY A 20 -5.04 3.31 6.55
CA GLY A 20 -4.01 2.30 6.77
C GLY A 20 -4.57 1.11 7.54
N ILE A 21 -4.00 -0.07 7.31
CA ILE A 21 -4.30 -1.30 8.03
C ILE A 21 -2.96 -1.87 8.52
N ASP A 22 -2.89 -2.22 9.80
CA ASP A 22 -1.71 -2.86 10.39
C ASP A 22 -2.17 -3.84 11.50
N PHE A 23 -1.47 -4.96 11.66
CA PHE A 23 -1.77 -5.98 12.66
C PHE A 23 -1.03 -5.74 13.99
N ASP A 24 -0.05 -4.82 13.99
CA ASP A 24 0.73 -4.47 15.18
C ASP A 24 0.04 -3.31 15.91
N GLU A 25 -0.59 -3.62 17.04
CA GLU A 25 -1.36 -2.67 17.86
C GLU A 25 -0.52 -1.46 18.34
N GLU A 26 0.76 -1.66 18.61
CA GLU A 26 1.66 -0.56 19.02
C GLU A 26 1.90 0.39 17.85
N ARG A 27 2.11 -0.14 16.64
CA ARG A 27 2.24 0.67 15.42
C ARG A 27 0.95 1.41 15.10
N VAL A 28 -0.20 0.76 15.22
CA VAL A 28 -1.51 1.40 15.02
C VAL A 28 -1.65 2.57 15.99
N SER A 29 -1.40 2.35 17.28
CA SER A 29 -1.46 3.38 18.31
C SER A 29 -0.52 4.56 18.01
N SER A 30 0.71 4.26 17.58
CA SER A 30 1.67 5.28 17.16
C SER A 30 1.21 6.08 15.94
N HIS A 31 0.64 5.41 14.93
CA HIS A 31 0.10 6.06 13.74
C HIS A 31 -1.10 6.96 14.04
N ILE A 32 -2.00 6.53 14.92
CA ILE A 32 -3.15 7.33 15.38
C ILE A 32 -2.66 8.58 16.12
N LYS A 33 -1.68 8.45 17.04
CA LYS A 33 -1.05 9.61 17.72
C LYS A 33 -0.42 10.60 16.74
N GLN A 34 0.06 10.13 15.60
CA GLN A 34 0.62 10.96 14.51
C GLN A 34 -0.46 11.50 13.54
N GLY A 35 -1.75 11.33 13.84
CA GLY A 35 -2.86 11.86 13.03
C GLY A 35 -3.11 11.09 11.72
N ARG A 36 -2.66 9.83 11.63
CA ARG A 36 -3.04 8.93 10.54
C ARG A 36 -4.32 8.18 10.89
N LYS A 37 -5.14 7.90 9.88
CA LYS A 37 -6.30 7.02 9.99
C LYS A 37 -5.84 5.59 9.76
N VAL A 38 -5.68 4.82 10.82
CA VAL A 38 -5.25 3.42 10.76
C VAL A 38 -6.22 2.56 11.55
N ILE A 39 -6.54 1.39 11.00
CA ILE A 39 -7.37 0.36 11.62
C ILE A 39 -6.44 -0.79 12.03
N HIS A 40 -6.59 -1.26 13.27
CA HIS A 40 -5.97 -2.50 13.70
C HIS A 40 -6.74 -3.68 13.11
N ALA A 41 -6.10 -4.44 12.23
CA ALA A 41 -6.68 -5.66 11.68
C ALA A 41 -5.59 -6.60 11.15
N ASP A 42 -5.89 -7.89 11.20
CA ASP A 42 -5.06 -8.92 10.60
C ASP A 42 -5.56 -9.23 9.17
N ALA A 43 -4.67 -9.18 8.18
CA ALA A 43 -4.98 -9.59 6.82
C ALA A 43 -5.37 -11.08 6.73
N SER A 44 -5.06 -11.90 7.74
CA SER A 44 -5.48 -13.29 7.86
C SER A 44 -6.92 -13.47 8.40
N ASP A 45 -7.58 -12.41 8.86
CA ASP A 45 -8.96 -12.44 9.37
C ASP A 45 -9.98 -12.35 8.22
N ASP A 46 -10.83 -13.37 8.03
CA ASP A 46 -11.87 -13.37 7.01
C ASP A 46 -13.01 -12.38 7.34
N ASP A 47 -13.36 -12.21 8.61
CA ASP A 47 -14.39 -11.27 9.03
C ASP A 47 -13.98 -9.83 8.72
N PHE A 48 -12.69 -9.53 8.84
CA PHE A 48 -12.14 -8.24 8.40
C PHE A 48 -12.44 -7.97 6.93
N TRP A 49 -12.15 -8.92 6.03
CA TRP A 49 -12.39 -8.74 4.60
C TRP A 49 -13.88 -8.68 4.26
N GLN A 50 -14.71 -9.52 4.89
CA GLN A 50 -16.16 -9.47 4.69
C GLN A 50 -16.74 -8.10 5.05
N ARG A 51 -16.30 -7.50 6.16
CA ARG A 51 -16.74 -6.15 6.55
C ARG A 51 -16.15 -5.05 5.66
N GLY A 52 -14.86 -5.17 5.32
CA GLY A 52 -14.13 -4.16 4.53
C GLY A 52 -14.54 -4.11 3.05
N MET A 53 -14.96 -5.24 2.49
CA MET A 53 -15.34 -5.38 1.07
C MET A 53 -16.85 -5.33 0.84
N THR A 54 -17.59 -4.63 1.70
CA THR A 54 -19.04 -4.41 1.52
C THR A 54 -19.38 -3.45 0.37
N ALA A 55 -18.45 -2.56 0.00
CA ALA A 55 -18.58 -1.63 -1.11
C ALA A 55 -17.27 -1.51 -1.92
N PRO A 56 -16.79 -2.59 -2.55
CA PRO A 56 -15.48 -2.63 -3.22
C PRO A 56 -15.34 -1.61 -4.36
N GLN A 57 -16.45 -1.23 -5.00
CA GLN A 57 -16.50 -0.18 -6.02
C GLN A 57 -16.14 1.22 -5.50
N GLN A 58 -16.16 1.44 -4.18
CA GLN A 58 -15.70 2.70 -3.56
C GLN A 58 -14.20 2.69 -3.28
N ILE A 59 -13.52 1.55 -3.43
CA ILE A 59 -12.08 1.41 -3.21
C ILE A 59 -11.39 1.56 -4.56
N ASN A 60 -10.83 2.74 -4.84
CA ASN A 60 -10.13 2.98 -6.09
C ASN A 60 -8.73 2.36 -6.13
N LEU A 61 -8.09 2.16 -4.96
CA LEU A 61 -6.71 1.70 -4.87
C LEU A 61 -6.49 0.89 -3.58
N GLY A 62 -5.90 -0.29 -3.70
CA GLY A 62 -5.33 -1.09 -2.60
C GLY A 62 -3.82 -1.22 -2.76
N LEU A 63 -3.07 -0.98 -1.69
CA LEU A 63 -1.61 -1.14 -1.67
C LEU A 63 -1.20 -2.19 -0.64
N LEU A 64 -0.58 -3.28 -1.11
CA LEU A 64 -0.05 -4.36 -0.29
C LEU A 64 1.44 -4.10 -0.04
N ALA A 65 1.76 -3.61 1.16
CA ALA A 65 3.11 -3.18 1.55
C ALA A 65 3.68 -3.96 2.74
N MET A 66 3.39 -5.26 2.80
CA MET A 66 3.81 -6.19 3.87
C MET A 66 4.94 -7.12 3.38
N SER A 67 5.16 -8.25 4.06
CA SER A 67 6.00 -9.34 3.55
C SER A 67 5.33 -10.04 2.36
N HIS A 68 6.12 -10.74 1.53
CA HIS A 68 5.59 -11.46 0.36
C HIS A 68 4.44 -12.41 0.70
N GLY A 69 4.60 -13.26 1.71
CA GLY A 69 3.55 -14.21 2.13
C GLY A 69 2.26 -13.52 2.60
N ALA A 70 2.38 -12.38 3.29
CA ALA A 70 1.22 -11.59 3.71
C ALA A 70 0.56 -10.87 2.53
N ASN A 71 1.33 -10.29 1.60
CA ASN A 71 0.82 -9.70 0.37
C ASN A 71 0.07 -10.74 -0.47
N LEU A 72 0.66 -11.93 -0.66
CA LEU A 72 0.05 -13.01 -1.42
C LEU A 72 -1.26 -13.50 -0.79
N SER A 73 -1.28 -13.65 0.54
CA SER A 73 -2.48 -14.06 1.27
C SER A 73 -3.59 -13.01 1.15
N ALA A 74 -3.27 -11.73 1.32
CA ALA A 74 -4.22 -10.64 1.16
C ALA A 74 -4.76 -10.55 -0.28
N ALA A 75 -3.89 -10.64 -1.29
CA ALA A 75 -4.30 -10.61 -2.70
C ALA A 75 -5.30 -11.72 -3.02
N LYS A 76 -5.02 -12.96 -2.59
CA LYS A 76 -5.94 -14.10 -2.75
C LYS A 76 -7.28 -13.83 -2.09
N LYS A 77 -7.31 -13.28 -0.87
CA LYS A 77 -8.58 -12.93 -0.20
C LYS A 77 -9.34 -11.83 -0.94
N ILE A 78 -8.67 -10.76 -1.37
CA ILE A 78 -9.27 -9.67 -2.15
C ILE A 78 -9.88 -10.20 -3.45
N SER A 79 -9.21 -11.14 -4.12
CA SER A 79 -9.66 -11.74 -5.39
C SER A 79 -10.97 -12.54 -5.27
N ALA A 80 -11.37 -12.93 -4.04
CA ALA A 80 -12.64 -13.60 -3.79
C ALA A 80 -13.86 -12.65 -3.75
N PHE A 81 -13.62 -11.33 -3.76
CA PHE A 81 -14.66 -10.30 -3.75
C PHE A 81 -14.79 -9.64 -5.13
N PRO A 82 -15.90 -8.90 -5.40
CA PRO A 82 -15.96 -8.06 -6.58
C PRO A 82 -14.76 -7.12 -6.64
N ARG A 83 -14.23 -6.92 -7.85
CA ARG A 83 -12.99 -6.19 -8.08
C ARG A 83 -13.08 -4.76 -7.54
N ILE A 84 -12.05 -4.34 -6.81
CA ILE A 84 -11.78 -2.93 -6.50
C ILE A 84 -11.22 -2.22 -7.76
N GLY A 85 -10.81 -0.95 -7.65
CA GLY A 85 -10.15 -0.24 -8.75
C GLY A 85 -8.82 -0.88 -9.16
N THR A 86 -7.74 -0.54 -8.46
CA THR A 86 -6.40 -1.10 -8.72
C THR A 86 -5.83 -1.72 -7.45
N LEU A 87 -5.30 -2.92 -7.54
CA LEU A 87 -4.53 -3.56 -6.49
C LEU A 87 -3.05 -3.57 -6.88
N ALA A 88 -2.19 -2.95 -6.08
CA ALA A 88 -0.75 -2.99 -6.27
C ALA A 88 -0.04 -3.59 -5.06
N ALA A 89 1.10 -4.23 -5.29
CA ALA A 89 1.92 -4.82 -4.25
C ALA A 89 3.40 -4.50 -4.44
N ILE A 90 4.16 -4.58 -3.36
CA ILE A 90 5.61 -4.56 -3.42
C ILE A 90 6.18 -5.98 -3.37
N ALA A 91 7.30 -6.18 -4.07
CA ALA A 91 8.10 -7.39 -4.05
C ALA A 91 9.56 -7.03 -3.70
N GLN A 92 10.21 -7.88 -2.93
CA GLN A 92 11.63 -7.75 -2.60
C GLN A 92 12.51 -8.53 -3.58
N TYR A 93 12.01 -9.64 -4.11
CA TYR A 93 12.72 -10.51 -5.03
C TYR A 93 11.92 -10.72 -6.32
N GLU A 94 12.61 -11.01 -7.42
CA GLU A 94 11.98 -11.13 -8.75
C GLU A 94 11.00 -12.31 -8.82
N ASP A 95 11.30 -13.41 -8.13
CA ASP A 95 10.46 -14.62 -8.05
C ASP A 95 9.15 -14.40 -7.25
N GLU A 96 9.06 -13.31 -6.49
CA GLU A 96 7.84 -12.93 -5.78
C GLU A 96 6.80 -12.25 -6.69
N ILE A 97 7.21 -11.78 -7.88
CA ILE A 97 6.39 -10.95 -8.76
C ILE A 97 5.25 -11.75 -9.39
N ASP A 98 5.56 -12.87 -10.02
CA ASP A 98 4.58 -13.65 -10.77
C ASP A 98 3.49 -14.25 -9.85
N PRO A 99 3.81 -14.83 -8.67
CA PRO A 99 2.79 -15.28 -7.74
C PRO A 99 1.80 -14.19 -7.30
N LEU A 100 2.28 -12.94 -7.14
CA LEU A 100 1.41 -11.81 -6.77
C LEU A 100 0.49 -11.43 -7.93
N LYS A 101 0.99 -11.40 -9.17
CA LYS A 101 0.18 -11.15 -10.37
C LYS A 101 -0.89 -12.23 -10.57
N GLU A 102 -0.50 -13.50 -10.43
CA GLU A 102 -1.42 -14.64 -10.51
C GLU A 102 -2.50 -14.60 -9.44
N ALA A 103 -2.20 -14.03 -8.27
CA ALA A 103 -3.17 -13.80 -7.19
C ALA A 103 -4.09 -12.58 -7.41
N GLY A 104 -4.01 -11.92 -8.58
CA GLY A 104 -4.91 -10.82 -8.95
C GLY A 104 -4.38 -9.42 -8.63
N VAL A 105 -3.07 -9.27 -8.36
CA VAL A 105 -2.43 -7.95 -8.23
C VAL A 105 -2.20 -7.37 -9.63
N ASP A 106 -2.66 -6.14 -9.87
CA ASP A 106 -2.56 -5.45 -11.16
C ASP A 106 -1.14 -4.92 -11.44
N LEU A 107 -0.44 -4.49 -10.39
CA LEU A 107 0.90 -3.92 -10.47
C LEU A 107 1.77 -4.42 -9.33
N VAL A 108 2.91 -5.02 -9.65
CA VAL A 108 3.92 -5.42 -8.65
C VAL A 108 5.18 -4.61 -8.89
N LEU A 109 5.68 -3.96 -7.84
CA LEU A 109 6.85 -3.09 -7.89
C LEU A 109 7.99 -3.67 -7.05
N ASP A 110 9.20 -3.68 -7.60
CA ASP A 110 10.41 -4.00 -6.85
C ASP A 110 10.73 -2.85 -5.88
N ILE A 111 10.82 -3.18 -4.59
CA ILE A 111 11.12 -2.24 -3.52
C ILE A 111 12.41 -1.46 -3.79
N TYR A 112 13.45 -2.12 -4.29
CA TYR A 112 14.75 -1.49 -4.49
C TYR A 112 14.76 -0.56 -5.70
N ALA A 113 14.08 -0.97 -6.78
CA ALA A 113 13.89 -0.11 -7.94
C ALA A 113 13.11 1.17 -7.56
N GLU A 114 12.01 1.03 -6.82
CA GLU A 114 11.21 2.16 -6.36
C GLU A 114 11.97 3.05 -5.36
N ALA A 115 12.76 2.45 -4.47
CA ALA A 115 13.62 3.22 -3.57
C ALA A 115 14.67 4.03 -4.33
N GLY A 116 15.30 3.44 -5.36
CA GLY A 116 16.28 4.12 -6.21
C GLY A 116 15.67 5.27 -7.03
N ALA A 117 14.49 5.05 -7.61
CA ALA A 117 13.73 6.08 -8.31
C ALA A 117 13.35 7.23 -7.36
N GLY A 118 12.71 6.92 -6.23
CA GLY A 118 12.30 7.92 -5.25
C GLY A 118 13.46 8.70 -4.64
N PHE A 119 14.60 8.05 -4.40
CA PHE A 119 15.83 8.72 -3.95
C PHE A 119 16.33 9.72 -5.00
N SER A 120 16.43 9.30 -6.26
CA SER A 120 16.91 10.14 -7.36
C SER A 120 15.99 11.35 -7.57
N ASP A 121 14.68 11.15 -7.57
CA ASP A 121 13.69 12.22 -7.67
C ASP A 121 13.82 13.25 -6.55
N HIS A 122 14.03 12.78 -5.31
CA HIS A 122 14.20 13.67 -4.17
C HIS A 122 15.47 14.53 -4.29
N VAL A 123 16.60 13.94 -4.71
CA VAL A 123 17.84 14.68 -4.94
C VAL A 123 17.67 15.69 -6.07
N CYS A 124 17.03 15.31 -7.18
CA CYS A 124 16.74 16.18 -8.32
C CYS A 124 15.91 17.42 -7.91
N GLN A 125 14.95 17.29 -6.99
CA GLN A 125 14.17 18.43 -6.48
C GLN A 125 15.02 19.46 -5.71
N ILE A 126 16.14 19.03 -5.11
CA ILE A 126 17.06 19.91 -4.38
C ILE A 126 18.00 20.63 -5.34
N ILE A 127 18.50 19.92 -6.36
CA ILE A 127 19.51 20.45 -7.30
C ILE A 127 18.91 21.14 -8.52
N ALA A 128 17.61 20.99 -8.78
CA ALA A 128 16.96 21.63 -9.92
C ALA A 128 17.21 23.16 -9.86
N PRO A 129 17.76 23.77 -10.92
CA PRO A 129 18.04 25.20 -10.91
C PRO A 129 16.74 25.96 -10.64
N LYS A 130 16.77 26.88 -9.67
CA LYS A 130 15.66 27.81 -9.46
C LYS A 130 15.36 28.45 -10.81
N LYS A 131 14.17 28.19 -11.36
CA LYS A 131 13.68 28.92 -12.53
C LYS A 131 13.78 30.41 -12.21
N THR A 132 14.76 31.08 -12.80
CA THR A 132 14.85 32.53 -12.80
C THR A 132 13.70 33.00 -13.69
N ILE A 133 12.72 33.65 -13.07
CA ILE A 133 11.68 34.41 -13.78
C ILE A 133 12.32 35.69 -14.30
#